data_AF-A0A9X3J5C0-F1
#
_entry.id   AF-A0A9X3J5C0-F1
#
_cell.length_a   1.000
_cell.length_b   1.000
_cell.length_c   1.000
_cell.angle_alpha   90.00
_cell.angle_beta   90.00
_cell.angle_gamma   90.00
#
_symmetry.space_group_name_H-M   'P 1'
#
loop_
_entity.id
_entity.type
_entity.pdbx_description
1 polymer ?
#
loop_
_entity_poly.entity_id
_entity_poly.type
_entity_poly.pdbx_seq_one_letter_code
_entity_poly.pdbx_strand_id
1 'polypeptide(L)' 'MRSPAFERSHEPRGRLMREAQALARLSHPNVVAVYDVGTFGSSVFIAMELIEA' A
#
# COMPACT_ATOMS: atom_id res chain seq x y z
N MET A 1 -19.24 -4.45 18.34
CA MET A 1 -18.81 -3.46 17.34
C MET A 1 -17.81 -4.14 16.40
N ARG A 2 -18.24 -4.70 15.25
CA ARG A 2 -17.34 -5.26 14.23
C ARG A 2 -17.30 -4.26 13.08
N SER A 3 -16.18 -3.57 12.92
CA SER A 3 -16.00 -2.60 11.84
C SER A 3 -16.04 -3.31 10.48
N PRO A 4 -16.77 -2.78 9.49
CA PRO A 4 -16.84 -3.33 8.14
C PRO A 4 -15.73 -2.68 7.31
N ALA A 5 -14.60 -3.36 7.11
CA ALA A 5 -13.66 -3.00 6.05
C ALA A 5 -12.73 -4.18 5.79
N PHE A 6 -12.44 -4.44 4.51
CA PHE A 6 -11.56 -5.49 4.00
C PHE A 6 -12.16 -6.90 3.91
N GLU A 7 -13.34 -7.01 3.29
CA GLU A 7 -13.70 -8.26 2.61
C GLU A 7 -12.72 -8.53 1.46
N ARG A 8 -11.80 -9.46 1.72
CA ARG A 8 -11.12 -10.38 0.78
C ARG A 8 -11.19 -10.02 -0.72
N SER A 9 -10.42 -9.04 -1.16
CA SER A 9 -10.05 -8.93 -2.58
C SER A 9 -9.10 -10.08 -2.92
N HIS A 10 -9.64 -11.13 -3.56
CA HIS A 10 -8.84 -12.11 -4.31
C HIS A 10 -8.31 -11.47 -5.61
N GLU A 11 -7.63 -10.34 -5.50
CA GLU A 11 -6.92 -9.71 -6.61
C GLU A 11 -5.48 -10.23 -6.68
N PRO A 12 -4.89 -10.29 -7.89
CA PRO A 12 -3.62 -10.96 -8.10
C PRO A 12 -2.52 -10.20 -7.36
N ARG A 13 -2.14 -10.69 -6.18
CA ARG A 13 -1.09 -10.15 -5.28
C ARG A 13 0.14 -9.64 -6.03
N GLY A 14 0.52 -10.31 -7.12
CA GLY A 14 1.63 -9.91 -7.97
C GLY A 14 1.47 -8.56 -8.67
N ARG A 15 0.26 -8.11 -9.05
CA ARG A 15 0.06 -6.79 -9.66
C ARG A 15 0.19 -5.67 -8.64
N LEU A 16 -0.46 -5.81 -7.49
CA LEU A 16 -0.43 -4.80 -6.42
C LEU A 16 0.99 -4.57 -5.88
N MET A 17 1.77 -5.65 -5.70
CA MET A 17 3.18 -5.53 -5.27
C MET A 17 4.05 -4.82 -6.30
N ARG A 18 3.84 -5.07 -7.60
CA ARG A 18 4.57 -4.38 -8.67
C ARG A 18 4.25 -2.89 -8.73
N GLU A 19 2.97 -2.54 -8.59
CA GLU A 19 2.52 -1.14 -8.59
C GLU A 19 3.08 -0.39 -7.37
N ALA A 20 3.01 -1.00 -6.18
CA ALA A 20 3.58 -0.41 -4.97
C ALA A 20 5.11 -0.24 -5.07
N GLN A 21 5.83 -1.19 -5.67
CA GLN A 21 7.27 -1.05 -5.87
C GLN A 21 7.63 0.01 -6.93
N ALA A 22 6.76 0.24 -7.91
CA ALA A 22 6.91 1.36 -8.84
C ALA A 22 6.70 2.71 -8.12
N LEU A 23 5.70 2.80 -7.24
CA LEU A 23 5.44 3.99 -6.42
C LEU A 23 6.58 4.29 -5.44
N ALA A 24 7.20 3.27 -4.84
CA ALA A 24 8.37 3.43 -3.97
C ALA A 24 9.61 4.04 -4.67
N ARG A 25 9.63 4.07 -6.01
CA ARG A 25 10.70 4.68 -6.79
C ARG A 25 10.40 6.12 -7.22
N LEU A 26 9.20 6.62 -6.99
CA LEU A 26 8.78 7.94 -7.42
C LEU A 26 9.05 8.96 -6.31
N SER A 27 9.94 9.91 -6.59
CA SER A 27 10.21 11.05 -5.70
C SER A 27 9.79 12.33 -6.41
N HIS A 28 8.63 12.86 -6.08
CA HIS A 28 8.07 14.05 -6.72
C HIS A 28 7.28 14.88 -5.69
N PRO A 29 7.33 16.23 -5.72
CA PRO A 29 6.70 17.10 -4.71
C PRO A 29 5.18 16.92 -4.56
N ASN A 30 4.52 16.37 -5.57
CA ASN A 30 3.07 16.08 -5.55
C ASN A 30 2.76 14.57 -5.41
N VAL A 31 3.71 13.77 -4.94
CA VAL A 31 3.57 12.33 -4.78
C VAL A 31 4.04 11.97 -3.37
N VAL A 32 3.18 11.28 -2.63
CA VAL A 32 3.50 10.78 -1.28
C VAL A 32 4.61 9.73 -1.38
N ALA A 33 5.68 9.93 -0.62
CA ALA A 33 6.78 8.98 -0.60
C ALA A 33 6.35 7.66 0.05
N VAL A 34 6.57 6.55 -0.64
CA VAL A 34 6.39 5.20 -0.10
C VAL A 34 7.75 4.70 0.40
N TYR A 35 7.83 4.35 1.67
CA TYR A 35 9.05 3.85 2.30
C TYR A 35 9.16 2.33 2.21
N ASP A 36 8.04 1.62 2.36
CA ASP A 36 8.04 0.15 2.33
C ASP A 36 6.71 -0.40 1.83
N VAL A 37 6.75 -1.59 1.22
CA VAL A 37 5.59 -2.39 0.86
C VAL A 37 5.88 -3.84 1.18
N GLY A 38 4.92 -4.51 1.79
CA GLY A 38 5.07 -5.90 2.13
C GLY A 38 3.75 -6.61 2.32
N THR A 39 3.85 -7.83 2.82
CA THR A 39 2.69 -8.64 3.18
C THR A 39 2.73 -8.98 4.67
N PHE A 40 1.61 -8.83 5.35
CA PHE A 40 1.41 -9.32 6.71
C PHE A 40 0.28 -10.35 6.69
N GLY A 41 0.64 -11.63 6.87
CA GLY A 41 -0.29 -12.74 6.70
C GLY A 41 -0.86 -12.78 5.28
N SER A 42 -2.18 -12.65 5.15
CA SER A 42 -2.86 -12.62 3.85
C SER A 42 -3.02 -11.23 3.24
N SER A 43 -2.66 -10.19 3.97
CA SER A 43 -2.91 -8.79 3.63
C SER A 43 -1.65 -8.09 3.15
N VAL A 44 -1.80 -7.12 2.25
CA VAL A 44 -0.70 -6.24 1.80
C VAL A 44 -0.72 -4.98 2.66
N PHE A 45 0.46 -4.46 3.00
CA PHE A 45 0.62 -3.18 3.70
C PHE A 45 1.54 -2.25 2.90
N ILE A 46 1.36 -0.95 3.10
CA ILE A 46 2.21 0.11 2.55
C ILE A 46 2.57 1.06 3.69
N ALA A 47 3.85 1.31 3.91
CA ALA A 47 4.35 2.36 4.78
C ALA A 47 4.71 3.58 3.94
N MET A 48 4.14 4.73 4.29
CA MET A 48 4.28 5.97 3.52
C MET A 48 4.47 7.18 4.44
N GLU A 49 4.87 8.29 3.85
CA GLU A 49 4.93 9.59 4.53
C GLU A 49 3.59 9.93 5.20
N LEU A 50 3.65 10.32 6.48
CA LEU A 50 2.48 10.73 7.24
C LEU A 50 2.10 12.16 6.84
N ILE A 51 0.89 12.33 6.31
CA ILE A 51 0.34 13.64 5.96
C ILE A 51 -0.66 14.07 7.03
N GLU A 52 -0.43 15.23 7.62
CA GLU A 52 -1.33 15.87 8.58
C GLU A 52 -2.15 16.97 7.88
N ALA A 53 -3.33 17.28 8.43
CA ALA A 53 -4.31 18.22 7.86
C ALA A 53 -4.28 19.60 8.52
#